data_AF-A0A5C6N0I0-F1
#
_entry.id   AF-A0A5C6N0I0-F1
#
_cell.length_a   1.000
_cell.length_b   1.000
_cell.length_c   1.000
_cell.angle_alpha   90.00
_cell.angle_beta   90.00
_cell.angle_gamma   90.00
#
_symmetry.space_group_name_H-M   'P 1'
#
loop_
_entity.id
_entity.type
_entity.pdbx_description
1 polymer ?
#
loop_
_entity_poly.entity_id
_entity_poly.type
_entity_poly.pdbx_seq_one_letter_code
_entity_poly.pdbx_strand_id
1 'polypeptide(L)'
;MRQSVALNSYSVKILSSFLSPVTTAIVQQGTLKHGTVLVAGKTWAKVRFLFDENGRPVREARPSAAVEVVGWKDLPSAGELLLEVESEQRAKEVVEWRNYEEQRQKMVEEQSTIELKQKQHLEQYRKEREGLDHLSWRQRKSALYRANKSKFTRTSERTQSDELKLPLIIKGDVDGSVEAFLNILDSYDAQEQCQLEVLHFGIGAISENDVNMAEIFSGSIYGFNVEASKAVQQLAAKHGVPLHLHAVIYKLIDELKNELSAKLPPLTSENVLGEATVLATFDITVGKKKVPVAGCRVQKGQLDRRLKFRLVREQDAVWEGSLATLKHHKEDVLTVKVGMECGLSTEGNVEFRPGDIVVCFEDVKMPQVTSWDPGF
;
A
#
# COMPACT_ATOMS: atom_id res chain seq x y z
N MET A 1 12.74 -0.96 51.38
CA MET A 1 12.90 -1.02 49.91
C MET A 1 13.90 -2.13 49.60
N ARG A 2 13.44 -3.33 49.22
CA ARG A 2 14.33 -4.32 48.61
C ARG A 2 14.76 -3.77 47.26
N GLN A 3 16.05 -3.89 46.94
CA GLN A 3 16.67 -3.34 45.73
C GLN A 3 15.84 -3.73 44.51
N SER A 4 15.16 -2.77 43.90
CA SER A 4 14.41 -2.98 42.66
C SER A 4 15.41 -3.36 41.57
N VAL A 5 15.30 -4.57 41.06
CA VAL A 5 16.02 -4.92 39.83
C VAL A 5 15.36 -4.16 38.69
N ALA A 6 16.06 -3.14 38.19
CA ALA A 6 15.71 -2.48 36.94
C ALA A 6 16.49 -3.20 35.84
N LEU A 7 15.81 -3.72 34.83
CA LEU A 7 16.46 -4.13 33.58
C LEU A 7 15.87 -3.35 32.40
N ASN A 8 16.64 -3.20 31.34
CA ASN A 8 16.11 -2.80 30.04
C ASN A 8 16.00 -4.04 29.14
N SER A 9 14.86 -4.22 28.48
CA SER A 9 14.76 -5.18 27.37
C SER A 9 15.43 -4.58 26.14
N TYR A 10 16.22 -5.37 25.41
CA TYR A 10 16.90 -4.91 24.19
C TYR A 10 16.46 -5.69 22.96
N SER A 11 16.14 -6.96 23.13
CA SER A 11 15.68 -7.82 22.05
C SER A 11 14.71 -8.83 22.61
N VAL A 12 13.64 -9.08 21.87
CA VAL A 12 12.57 -9.98 22.28
C VAL A 12 12.27 -10.94 21.14
N LYS A 13 12.39 -12.23 21.41
CA LYS A 13 12.26 -13.32 20.42
C LYS A 13 11.35 -14.42 20.94
N ILE A 14 10.81 -15.19 20.01
CA ILE A 14 10.20 -16.48 20.31
C ILE A 14 11.17 -17.57 19.85
N LEU A 15 11.80 -18.24 20.81
CA LEU A 15 12.67 -19.40 20.52
C LEU A 15 11.80 -20.62 20.24
N SER A 16 11.96 -21.20 19.05
CA SER A 16 11.21 -22.39 18.58
C SER A 16 11.38 -23.61 19.49
N SER A 17 12.46 -23.69 20.25
CA SER A 17 12.77 -24.79 21.17
C SER A 17 11.97 -24.77 22.48
N PHE A 18 11.47 -23.62 22.93
CA PHE A 18 10.91 -23.48 24.29
C PHE A 18 9.39 -23.21 24.35
N LEU A 19 8.73 -22.95 23.20
CA LEU A 19 7.32 -22.50 23.11
C LEU A 19 6.97 -21.33 24.05
N SER A 20 7.97 -20.70 24.67
CA SER A 20 7.83 -19.66 25.69
C SER A 20 8.63 -18.45 25.21
N PRO A 21 8.08 -17.24 25.32
CA PRO A 21 8.79 -16.04 24.90
C PRO A 21 10.08 -15.84 25.70
N VAL A 22 11.10 -15.34 25.02
CA VAL A 22 12.43 -15.08 25.58
C VAL A 22 12.82 -13.63 25.33
N THR A 23 13.30 -12.97 26.38
CA THR A 23 13.73 -11.57 26.32
C THR A 23 15.19 -11.48 26.69
N THR A 24 15.99 -10.79 25.88
CA THR A 24 17.34 -10.37 26.25
C THR A 24 17.25 -9.09 27.05
N ALA A 25 17.79 -9.10 28.27
CA ALA A 25 17.74 -7.98 29.18
C ALA A 25 19.11 -7.71 29.81
N ILE A 26 19.43 -6.44 30.05
CA ILE A 26 20.63 -6.05 30.80
C ILE A 26 20.20 -5.61 32.20
N VAL A 27 20.77 -6.25 33.22
CA VAL A 27 20.53 -5.89 34.62
C VAL A 27 21.16 -4.53 34.87
N GLN A 28 20.37 -3.50 35.18
CA GLN A 28 20.91 -2.18 35.53
C GLN A 28 21.22 -2.08 37.02
N GLN A 29 20.31 -2.55 37.86
CA GLN A 29 20.43 -2.50 39.32
C GLN A 29 19.97 -3.82 39.95
N GLY A 30 20.47 -4.13 41.15
CA GLY A 30 20.11 -5.35 41.88
C GLY A 30 20.73 -6.63 41.32
N THR A 31 20.23 -7.80 41.73
CA THR A 31 20.69 -9.11 41.24
C THR A 31 19.50 -9.95 40.84
N LEU A 32 19.39 -10.29 39.56
CA LEU A 32 18.30 -11.11 39.05
C LEU A 32 18.57 -12.58 39.37
N LYS A 33 17.57 -13.27 39.91
CA LYS A 33 17.69 -14.69 40.30
C LYS A 33 16.56 -15.52 39.71
N HIS A 34 16.78 -16.83 39.63
CA HIS A 34 15.72 -17.78 39.34
C HIS A 34 14.52 -17.61 40.31
N GLY A 35 13.31 -17.65 39.77
CA GLY A 35 12.06 -17.56 40.54
C GLY A 35 11.59 -16.13 40.85
N THR A 36 12.37 -15.12 40.51
CA THR A 36 11.95 -13.70 40.59
C THR A 36 10.75 -13.44 39.68
N VAL A 37 9.91 -12.48 40.07
CA VAL A 37 8.72 -12.09 39.31
C VAL A 37 8.99 -10.71 38.73
N LEU A 38 8.87 -10.60 37.41
CA LEU A 38 9.13 -9.39 36.65
C LEU A 38 7.86 -8.90 35.98
N VAL A 39 7.77 -7.57 35.83
CA VAL A 39 6.74 -6.90 35.04
C VAL A 39 7.44 -6.02 34.01
N ALA A 40 7.04 -6.13 32.75
CA ALA A 40 7.42 -5.22 31.67
C ALA A 40 6.16 -4.81 30.90
N GLY A 41 5.94 -3.51 30.75
CA GLY A 41 4.78 -2.96 30.07
C GLY A 41 3.47 -3.59 30.56
N LYS A 42 2.82 -4.33 29.65
CA LYS A 42 1.51 -4.98 29.83
C LYS A 42 1.59 -6.49 30.08
N THR A 43 2.79 -7.00 30.33
CA THR A 43 3.04 -8.42 30.57
C THR A 43 3.84 -8.63 31.84
N TRP A 44 3.88 -9.88 32.27
CA TRP A 44 4.67 -10.30 33.42
C TRP A 44 5.30 -11.67 33.16
N ALA A 45 6.36 -11.94 33.92
CA ALA A 45 7.08 -13.20 33.87
C ALA A 45 7.38 -13.69 35.28
N LYS A 46 7.42 -15.01 35.41
CA LYS A 46 8.15 -15.66 36.49
C LYS A 46 9.39 -16.28 35.90
N VAL A 47 10.57 -15.84 36.32
CA VAL A 47 11.85 -16.30 35.78
C VAL A 47 12.02 -17.79 36.05
N ARG A 48 11.91 -18.61 34.99
CA ARG A 48 12.10 -20.07 35.04
C ARG A 48 13.53 -20.46 34.72
N PHE A 49 14.12 -19.78 33.76
CA PHE A 49 15.51 -20.00 33.36
C PHE A 49 16.15 -18.66 33.03
N LEU A 50 17.45 -18.59 33.30
CA LEU A 50 18.32 -17.51 32.89
C LEU A 50 19.46 -18.12 32.09
N PHE A 51 19.77 -17.54 30.94
CA PHE A 51 20.93 -17.93 30.13
C PHE A 51 21.86 -16.73 29.95
N ASP A 52 23.16 -17.00 29.87
CA ASP A 52 24.14 -16.02 29.43
C ASP A 52 24.14 -15.87 27.90
N GLU A 53 24.93 -14.92 27.39
CA GLU A 53 25.11 -14.67 25.95
C GLU A 53 25.60 -15.89 25.15
N ASN A 54 26.16 -16.90 25.82
CA ASN A 54 26.64 -18.14 25.20
C ASN A 54 25.62 -19.29 25.33
N GLY A 55 24.39 -19.01 25.80
CA GLY A 55 23.34 -20.00 25.99
C GLY A 55 23.56 -20.92 27.21
N ARG A 56 24.48 -20.58 28.12
CA ARG A 56 24.74 -21.38 29.32
C ARG A 56 23.80 -20.98 30.45
N PRO A 57 23.22 -21.94 31.19
CA PRO A 57 22.31 -21.62 32.28
C PRO A 57 23.05 -20.94 33.44
N VAL A 58 22.55 -19.78 33.86
CA VAL A 58 23.07 -19.02 35.01
C VAL A 58 22.05 -19.01 36.14
N ARG A 59 22.51 -19.00 37.39
CA ARG A 59 21.63 -18.97 38.58
C ARG A 59 21.29 -17.55 39.03
N GLU A 60 22.22 -16.63 38.83
CA GLU A 60 22.13 -15.24 39.27
C GLU A 60 22.80 -14.34 38.23
N ALA A 61 22.21 -13.18 37.95
CA ALA A 61 22.74 -12.17 37.04
C ALA A 61 22.99 -10.87 37.82
N ARG A 62 24.23 -10.39 37.78
CA ARG A 62 24.69 -9.16 38.46
C ARG A 62 24.41 -7.92 37.60
N PRO A 63 24.49 -6.71 38.16
CA PRO A 63 24.44 -5.49 37.37
C PRO A 63 25.43 -5.53 36.20
N SER A 64 25.02 -4.97 35.07
CA SER A 64 25.71 -4.98 33.77
C SER A 64 25.78 -6.33 33.06
N ALA A 65 25.27 -7.42 33.64
CA ALA A 65 25.17 -8.69 32.93
C ALA A 65 24.00 -8.67 31.93
N ALA A 66 24.26 -9.05 30.69
CA ALA A 66 23.22 -9.39 29.71
C ALA A 66 22.78 -10.84 29.94
N VAL A 67 21.47 -11.04 30.08
CA VAL A 67 20.89 -12.37 30.29
C VAL A 67 19.60 -12.54 29.49
N GLU A 68 19.38 -13.76 29.02
CA GLU A 68 18.12 -14.16 28.44
C GLU A 68 17.17 -14.67 29.52
N VAL A 69 16.01 -14.03 29.62
CA VAL A 69 14.97 -14.33 30.60
C VAL A 69 13.88 -15.17 29.95
N VAL A 70 13.64 -16.35 30.51
CA VAL A 70 12.56 -17.26 30.08
C VAL A 70 11.47 -17.36 31.14
N GLY A 71 10.22 -17.32 30.69
CA GLY A 71 9.05 -17.49 31.57
C GLY A 71 7.98 -16.39 31.44
N TRP A 72 8.05 -15.62 30.36
CA TRP A 72 7.05 -14.62 29.99
C TRP A 72 5.68 -15.25 29.72
N LYS A 73 4.62 -14.57 30.17
CA LYS A 73 3.25 -14.92 29.79
C LYS A 73 2.91 -14.43 28.39
N ASP A 74 3.32 -13.23 28.10
CA ASP A 74 3.24 -12.60 26.78
C ASP A 74 4.53 -11.83 26.52
N LEU A 75 4.81 -11.51 25.27
CA LEU A 75 6.03 -10.83 24.84
C LEU A 75 6.00 -9.36 25.31
N PRO A 76 6.99 -8.89 26.08
CA PRO A 76 7.15 -7.45 26.32
C PRO A 76 7.68 -6.76 25.07
N SER A 77 7.41 -5.46 24.92
CA SER A 77 7.99 -4.66 23.83
C SER A 77 9.50 -4.45 24.07
N ALA A 78 10.28 -4.32 23.00
CA ALA A 78 11.68 -3.97 23.07
C ALA A 78 11.87 -2.56 23.66
N GLY A 79 12.95 -2.34 24.43
CA GLY A 79 13.24 -1.07 25.07
C GLY A 79 12.48 -0.79 26.38
N GLU A 80 11.53 -1.65 26.76
CA GLU A 80 10.78 -1.48 28.01
C GLU A 80 11.61 -1.77 29.27
N LEU A 81 11.25 -1.04 30.34
CA LEU A 81 11.78 -1.26 31.67
C LEU A 81 11.13 -2.50 32.32
N LEU A 82 12.00 -3.39 32.77
CA LEU A 82 11.69 -4.59 33.54
C LEU A 82 11.83 -4.27 35.01
N LEU A 83 10.75 -4.44 35.77
CA LEU A 83 10.70 -4.16 37.20
C LEU A 83 10.37 -5.43 37.98
N GLU A 84 11.18 -5.73 38.99
CA GLU A 84 10.90 -6.81 39.93
C GLU A 84 9.75 -6.44 40.89
N VAL A 85 8.86 -7.40 41.12
CA VAL A 85 7.76 -7.30 42.08
C VAL A 85 7.78 -8.45 43.08
N GLU A 86 7.11 -8.25 44.21
CA GLU A 86 7.19 -9.13 45.38
C GLU A 86 6.49 -10.49 45.18
N SER A 87 5.45 -10.53 44.34
CA SER A 87 4.62 -11.73 44.13
C SER A 87 3.96 -11.75 42.76
N GLU A 88 3.54 -12.94 42.32
CA GLU A 88 2.75 -13.10 41.07
C GLU A 88 1.40 -12.37 41.15
N GLN A 89 0.79 -12.29 42.33
CA GLN A 89 -0.45 -11.54 42.54
C GLN A 89 -0.22 -10.05 42.27
N ARG A 90 0.86 -9.48 42.82
CA ARG A 90 1.21 -8.08 42.60
C ARG A 90 1.52 -7.80 41.13
N ALA A 91 2.18 -8.71 40.43
CA ALA A 91 2.43 -8.59 39.00
C ALA A 91 1.13 -8.47 38.19
N LYS A 92 0.16 -9.33 38.48
CA LYS A 92 -1.16 -9.32 37.82
C LYS A 92 -1.90 -8.02 38.08
N GLU A 93 -1.94 -7.54 39.33
CA GLU A 93 -2.56 -6.25 39.66
C GLU A 93 -1.96 -5.09 38.86
N VAL A 94 -0.63 -5.04 38.72
CA VAL A 94 0.06 -3.98 37.97
C VAL A 94 -0.29 -4.06 36.48
N VAL A 95 -0.29 -5.27 35.90
CA VAL A 95 -0.64 -5.48 34.49
C VAL A 95 -2.11 -5.14 34.22
N GLU A 96 -3.03 -5.61 35.07
CA GLU A 96 -4.46 -5.32 34.96
C GLU A 96 -4.73 -3.82 35.04
N TRP A 97 -4.08 -3.11 35.98
CA TRP A 97 -4.17 -1.67 36.10
C TRP A 97 -3.66 -0.95 34.83
N ARG A 98 -2.50 -1.35 34.29
CA ARG A 98 -1.93 -0.74 33.07
C ARG A 98 -2.83 -0.98 31.85
N ASN A 99 -3.39 -2.18 31.71
CA ASN A 99 -4.33 -2.50 30.64
C ASN A 99 -5.64 -1.69 30.78
N TYR A 100 -6.14 -1.54 32.01
CA TYR A 100 -7.32 -0.72 32.28
C TYR A 100 -7.11 0.76 31.93
N GLU A 101 -5.98 1.35 32.33
CA GLU A 101 -5.65 2.75 32.01
C GLU A 101 -5.58 2.99 30.50
N GLU A 102 -4.95 2.08 29.74
CA GLU A 102 -4.87 2.18 28.28
C GLU A 102 -6.25 2.04 27.63
N GLN A 103 -7.03 1.03 28.02
CA GLN A 103 -8.39 0.86 27.51
C GLN A 103 -9.23 2.11 27.79
N ARG A 104 -9.07 2.73 28.95
CA ARG A 104 -9.73 3.99 29.29
C ARG A 104 -9.29 5.13 28.37
N GLN A 105 -8.00 5.27 28.09
CA GLN A 105 -7.49 6.28 27.14
C GLN A 105 -8.06 6.06 25.73
N LYS A 106 -8.01 4.82 25.23
CA LYS A 106 -8.60 4.46 23.93
C LYS A 106 -10.09 4.76 23.86
N MET A 107 -10.86 4.42 24.90
CA MET A 107 -12.29 4.73 24.96
C MET A 107 -12.57 6.25 24.91
N VAL A 108 -11.75 7.06 25.57
CA VAL A 108 -11.89 8.54 25.52
C VAL A 108 -11.58 9.07 24.12
N GLU A 109 -10.52 8.57 23.49
CA GLU A 109 -10.15 8.96 22.13
C GLU A 109 -11.21 8.53 21.12
N GLU A 110 -11.66 7.27 21.17
CA GLU A 110 -12.76 6.75 20.37
C GLU A 110 -14.04 7.57 20.58
N GLN A 111 -14.39 7.91 21.83
CA GLN A 111 -15.55 8.75 22.12
C GLN A 111 -15.44 10.11 21.42
N SER A 112 -14.27 10.74 21.43
CA SER A 112 -14.05 12.02 20.72
C SER A 112 -14.24 11.88 19.21
N THR A 113 -13.77 10.78 18.60
CA THR A 113 -13.98 10.52 17.17
C THR A 113 -15.44 10.23 16.84
N ILE A 114 -16.15 9.52 17.72
CA ILE A 114 -17.58 9.24 17.60
C ILE A 114 -18.38 10.54 17.67
N GLU A 115 -18.10 11.40 18.66
CA GLU A 115 -18.75 12.70 18.82
C GLU A 115 -18.50 13.61 17.60
N LEU A 116 -17.27 13.63 17.08
CA LEU A 116 -16.94 14.38 15.86
C LEU A 116 -17.73 13.87 14.65
N LYS A 117 -17.74 12.54 14.42
CA LYS A 117 -18.51 11.91 13.33
C LYS A 117 -20.01 12.15 13.48
N GLN A 118 -20.55 12.09 14.70
CA GLN A 118 -21.95 12.40 14.99
C GLN A 118 -22.27 13.87 14.69
N LYS A 119 -21.40 14.81 15.09
CA LYS A 119 -21.57 16.24 14.80
C LYS A 119 -21.56 16.52 13.30
N GLN A 120 -20.62 15.91 12.56
CA GLN A 120 -20.57 16.00 11.09
C GLN A 120 -21.84 15.44 10.45
N HIS A 121 -22.30 14.27 10.90
CA HIS A 121 -23.55 13.67 10.44
C HIS A 121 -24.75 14.58 10.71
N LEU A 122 -24.85 15.17 11.91
CA LEU A 122 -25.92 16.09 12.28
C LEU A 122 -25.89 17.39 11.47
N GLU A 123 -24.71 17.92 11.18
CA GLU A 123 -24.55 19.13 10.36
C GLU A 123 -24.97 18.85 8.90
N GLN A 124 -24.52 17.73 8.33
CA GLN A 124 -24.96 17.29 7.00
C GLN A 124 -26.48 17.10 6.97
N TYR A 125 -27.02 16.43 7.98
CA TYR A 125 -28.45 16.23 8.13
C TYR A 125 -29.23 17.55 8.24
N ARG A 126 -28.68 18.53 8.96
CA ARG A 126 -29.26 19.87 9.08
C ARG A 126 -29.28 20.59 7.74
N LYS A 127 -28.15 20.63 7.02
CA LYS A 127 -28.03 21.23 5.68
C LYS A 127 -29.01 20.61 4.67
N GLU A 128 -29.09 19.28 4.63
CA GLU A 128 -30.05 18.56 3.77
C GLU A 128 -31.51 18.92 4.11
N ARG A 129 -31.78 19.31 5.37
CA ARG A 129 -33.12 19.63 5.87
C ARG A 129 -33.52 21.09 5.67
N GLU A 130 -32.59 22.04 5.84
CA GLU A 130 -32.83 23.47 5.65
C GLU A 130 -33.38 23.78 4.25
N GLY A 131 -32.83 23.12 3.22
CA GLY A 131 -33.31 23.25 1.83
C GLY A 131 -34.74 22.74 1.60
N LEU A 132 -35.34 22.04 2.57
CA LEU A 132 -36.66 21.42 2.47
C LEU A 132 -37.67 22.01 3.48
N ASP A 133 -37.27 23.01 4.27
CA ASP A 133 -38.13 23.54 5.34
C ASP A 133 -39.31 24.37 4.82
N HIS A 134 -39.22 24.88 3.58
CA HIS A 134 -40.32 25.57 2.90
C HIS A 134 -41.42 24.63 2.36
N LEU A 135 -41.22 23.32 2.41
CA LEU A 135 -42.13 22.32 1.84
C LEU A 135 -43.05 21.72 2.91
N SER A 136 -44.27 21.34 2.53
CA SER A 136 -45.17 20.58 3.39
C SER A 136 -44.56 19.22 3.78
N TRP A 137 -44.88 18.70 4.96
CA TRP A 137 -44.34 17.43 5.47
C TRP A 137 -44.49 16.26 4.47
N ARG A 138 -45.58 16.23 3.68
CA ARG A 138 -45.81 15.23 2.61
C ARG A 138 -44.81 15.39 1.45
N GLN A 139 -44.59 16.63 1.00
CA GLN A 139 -43.64 16.95 -0.07
C GLN A 139 -42.20 16.66 0.38
N ARG A 140 -41.84 17.06 1.61
CA ARG A 140 -40.55 16.76 2.25
C ARG A 140 -40.28 15.26 2.34
N LYS A 141 -41.26 14.47 2.81
CA LYS A 141 -41.13 13.00 2.89
C LYS A 141 -40.94 12.38 1.52
N SER A 142 -41.66 12.86 0.49
CA SER A 142 -41.51 12.38 -0.88
C SER A 142 -40.14 12.74 -1.51
N ALA A 143 -39.62 13.94 -1.23
CA ALA A 143 -38.32 14.40 -1.68
C ALA A 143 -37.18 13.62 -1.03
N LEU A 144 -37.22 13.43 0.31
CA LEU A 144 -36.26 12.61 1.05
C LEU A 144 -36.31 11.15 0.62
N TYR A 145 -37.49 10.59 0.38
CA TYR A 145 -37.62 9.21 -0.11
C TYR A 145 -36.99 9.04 -1.49
N ARG A 146 -37.19 9.99 -2.41
CA ARG A 146 -36.53 9.97 -3.73
C ARG A 146 -35.01 10.12 -3.62
N ALA A 147 -34.53 11.04 -2.77
CA ALA A 147 -33.10 11.27 -2.55
C ALA A 147 -32.39 10.08 -1.86
N ASN A 148 -33.09 9.37 -0.96
CA ASN A 148 -32.52 8.24 -0.24
C ASN A 148 -32.75 6.89 -0.95
N LYS A 149 -33.63 6.81 -1.96
CA LYS A 149 -33.87 5.59 -2.73
C LYS A 149 -32.62 5.10 -3.47
N SER A 150 -31.70 6.01 -3.83
CA SER A 150 -30.40 5.66 -4.43
C SER A 150 -29.27 5.45 -3.41
N LYS A 151 -29.42 5.91 -2.16
CA LYS A 151 -28.39 5.80 -1.11
C LYS A 151 -28.44 4.47 -0.33
N PHE A 152 -29.54 3.73 -0.40
CA PHE A 152 -29.73 2.42 0.26
C PHE A 152 -29.29 1.23 -0.61
N THR A 153 -28.19 1.36 -1.35
CA THR A 153 -27.49 0.19 -1.87
C THR A 153 -26.80 -0.52 -0.72
N ARG A 154 -27.16 -1.78 -0.49
CA ARG A 154 -26.49 -2.66 0.45
C ARG A 154 -25.02 -2.75 0.00
N THR A 155 -24.10 -2.16 0.75
CA THR A 155 -22.66 -2.36 0.52
C THR A 155 -22.38 -3.82 0.78
N SER A 156 -22.20 -4.59 -0.29
CA SER A 156 -21.50 -5.86 -0.19
C SER A 156 -20.07 -5.53 0.24
N GLU A 157 -19.47 -6.31 1.14
CA GLU A 157 -18.01 -6.28 1.34
C GLU A 157 -17.27 -6.62 0.03
N ARG A 158 -17.96 -7.22 -0.95
CA ARG A 158 -17.52 -7.37 -2.34
C ARG A 158 -17.91 -6.19 -3.24
N THR A 159 -18.09 -5.00 -2.69
CA THR A 159 -17.96 -3.80 -3.51
C THR A 159 -16.48 -3.74 -3.82
N GLN A 160 -16.08 -4.27 -4.98
CA GLN A 160 -14.77 -4.01 -5.58
C GLN A 160 -14.60 -2.50 -5.51
N SER A 161 -13.91 -2.01 -4.49
CA SER A 161 -13.46 -0.64 -4.47
C SER A 161 -12.49 -0.55 -5.63
N ASP A 162 -12.73 0.36 -6.57
CA ASP A 162 -11.73 0.72 -7.60
C ASP A 162 -10.41 1.19 -6.97
N GLU A 163 -10.37 1.42 -5.65
CA GLU A 163 -9.17 1.65 -4.87
C GLU A 163 -8.29 0.40 -4.86
N LEU A 164 -7.10 0.52 -5.45
CA LEU A 164 -6.06 -0.49 -5.42
C LEU A 164 -5.52 -0.61 -4.00
N LYS A 165 -5.73 -1.77 -3.37
CA LYS A 165 -5.23 -2.05 -2.02
C LYS A 165 -4.17 -3.16 -2.05
N LEU A 166 -3.16 -3.01 -1.20
CA LEU A 166 -2.19 -4.05 -0.89
C LEU A 166 -2.22 -4.34 0.61
N PRO A 167 -3.04 -5.32 1.02
CA PRO A 167 -3.06 -5.79 2.40
C PRO A 167 -1.82 -6.63 2.69
N LEU A 168 -1.20 -6.41 3.85
CA LEU A 168 0.08 -7.00 4.23
C LEU A 168 -0.02 -7.68 5.59
N ILE A 169 0.66 -8.82 5.71
CA ILE A 169 0.95 -9.44 6.99
C ILE A 169 2.46 -9.51 7.17
N ILE A 170 2.95 -9.05 8.32
CA ILE A 170 4.38 -8.94 8.62
C ILE A 170 4.74 -9.90 9.74
N LYS A 171 5.81 -10.68 9.55
CA LYS A 171 6.38 -11.56 10.57
C LYS A 171 7.88 -11.33 10.68
N GLY A 172 8.37 -11.11 11.90
CA GLY A 172 9.80 -10.98 12.17
C GLY A 172 10.28 -11.99 13.21
N ASP A 173 11.59 -12.20 13.29
CA ASP A 173 12.19 -13.04 14.32
C ASP A 173 12.27 -12.33 15.68
N VAL A 174 12.52 -11.02 15.65
CA VAL A 174 12.56 -10.11 16.80
C VAL A 174 11.57 -8.97 16.65
N ASP A 175 11.14 -8.44 17.79
CA ASP A 175 10.34 -7.22 17.89
C ASP A 175 10.97 -6.02 17.15
N GLY A 176 12.24 -5.72 17.40
CA GLY A 176 12.91 -4.56 16.78
C GLY A 176 13.03 -4.62 15.25
N SER A 177 12.99 -5.82 14.65
CA SER A 177 12.98 -5.96 13.18
C SER A 177 11.59 -5.73 12.60
N VAL A 178 10.54 -6.14 13.31
CA VAL A 178 9.16 -5.81 12.93
C VAL A 178 8.96 -4.30 13.04
N GLU A 179 9.39 -3.67 14.13
CA GLU A 179 9.32 -2.21 14.29
C GLU A 179 10.10 -1.47 13.21
N ALA A 180 11.32 -1.89 12.91
CA ALA A 180 12.11 -1.28 11.83
C ALA A 180 11.40 -1.35 10.48
N PHE A 181 10.74 -2.48 10.19
CA PHE A 181 9.97 -2.61 8.96
C PHE A 181 8.70 -1.73 8.98
N LEU A 182 7.96 -1.69 10.08
CA LEU A 182 6.79 -0.81 10.24
C LEU A 182 7.17 0.68 10.08
N ASN A 183 8.28 1.12 10.67
CA ASN A 183 8.78 2.49 10.53
C ASN A 183 9.12 2.84 9.07
N ILE A 184 9.59 1.87 8.29
CA ILE A 184 9.79 2.04 6.84
C ILE A 184 8.44 2.20 6.14
N LEU A 185 7.44 1.40 6.51
CA LEU A 185 6.11 1.50 5.91
C LEU A 185 5.41 2.82 6.25
N ASP A 186 5.70 3.42 7.40
CA ASP A 186 5.21 4.76 7.75
C ASP A 186 5.76 5.87 6.83
N SER A 187 6.89 5.64 6.14
CA SER A 187 7.41 6.56 5.11
C SER A 187 6.64 6.50 3.80
N TYR A 188 5.71 5.56 3.65
CA TYR A 188 4.93 5.41 2.42
C TYR A 188 4.04 6.63 2.19
N ASP A 189 4.19 7.26 1.03
CA ASP A 189 3.53 8.51 0.65
C ASP A 189 2.66 8.38 -0.63
N ALA A 190 2.62 7.19 -1.23
CA ALA A 190 1.93 6.92 -2.50
C ALA A 190 0.54 6.28 -2.34
N GLN A 191 -0.20 6.63 -1.28
CA GLN A 191 -1.52 6.08 -0.93
C GLN A 191 -2.57 6.35 -2.01
N GLU A 192 -2.38 7.39 -2.82
CA GLU A 192 -3.23 7.69 -3.98
C GLU A 192 -3.01 6.69 -5.14
N GLN A 193 -1.83 6.08 -5.25
CA GLN A 193 -1.52 5.08 -6.28
C GLN A 193 -2.02 3.69 -5.86
N CYS A 194 -1.66 3.28 -4.65
CA CYS A 194 -2.11 2.04 -4.04
C CYS A 194 -2.14 2.21 -2.52
N GLN A 195 -3.26 1.88 -1.89
CA GLN A 195 -3.38 1.91 -0.43
C GLN A 195 -2.66 0.71 0.17
N LEU A 196 -1.60 0.99 0.93
CA LEU A 196 -0.90 0.01 1.73
C LEU A 196 -1.63 -0.19 3.06
N GLU A 197 -1.95 -1.43 3.42
CA GLU A 197 -2.70 -1.73 4.65
C GLU A 197 -2.04 -2.87 5.42
N VAL A 198 -1.50 -2.58 6.60
CA VAL A 198 -0.95 -3.63 7.47
C VAL A 198 -2.09 -4.27 8.25
N LEU A 199 -2.48 -5.48 7.86
CA LEU A 199 -3.56 -6.24 8.50
C LEU A 199 -3.13 -6.81 9.85
N HIS A 200 -1.92 -7.36 9.89
CA HIS A 200 -1.37 -8.02 11.05
C HIS A 200 0.15 -7.96 11.03
N PHE A 201 0.74 -7.76 12.20
CA PHE A 201 2.17 -7.93 12.41
C PHE A 201 2.42 -8.77 13.65
N GLY A 202 3.53 -9.49 13.67
CA GLY A 202 3.89 -10.26 14.85
C GLY A 202 5.26 -10.90 14.76
N ILE A 203 5.63 -11.59 15.83
CA ILE A 203 6.93 -12.20 15.98
C ILE A 203 6.81 -13.72 15.92
N GLY A 204 7.81 -14.36 15.32
CA GLY A 204 7.90 -15.80 15.16
C GLY A 204 7.57 -16.28 13.75
N ALA A 205 7.66 -17.60 13.59
CA ALA A 205 7.43 -18.30 12.33
C ALA A 205 6.01 -18.06 11.79
N ILE A 206 5.87 -18.22 10.48
CA ILE A 206 4.58 -18.04 9.79
C ILE A 206 3.65 -19.21 10.15
N SER A 207 2.45 -18.86 10.60
CA SER A 207 1.41 -19.79 11.03
C SER A 207 0.33 -19.96 9.96
N GLU A 208 -0.48 -21.01 10.09
CA GLU A 208 -1.64 -21.24 9.23
C GLU A 208 -2.66 -20.10 9.32
N ASN A 209 -2.80 -19.48 10.49
CA ASN A 209 -3.72 -18.36 10.69
C ASN A 209 -3.31 -17.13 9.86
N ASP A 210 -2.01 -16.89 9.71
CA ASP A 210 -1.50 -15.80 8.90
C ASP A 210 -1.86 -16.01 7.41
N VAL A 211 -1.77 -17.26 6.93
CA VAL A 211 -2.16 -17.59 5.55
C VAL A 211 -3.66 -17.48 5.32
N ASN A 212 -4.47 -17.97 6.26
CA ASN A 212 -5.93 -17.85 6.15
C ASN A 212 -6.37 -16.37 6.17
N MET A 213 -5.74 -15.55 6.99
CA MET A 213 -6.01 -14.11 7.03
C MET A 213 -5.62 -13.44 5.71
N ALA A 214 -4.43 -13.74 5.19
CA ALA A 214 -3.98 -13.20 3.90
C ALA A 214 -4.91 -13.63 2.75
N GLU A 215 -5.41 -14.87 2.75
CA GLU A 215 -6.38 -15.33 1.75
C GLU A 215 -7.66 -14.50 1.78
N ILE A 216 -8.26 -14.31 2.98
CA ILE A 216 -9.53 -13.61 3.15
C ILE A 216 -9.47 -12.19 2.58
N PHE A 217 -8.35 -11.51 2.80
CA PHE A 217 -8.14 -10.13 2.35
C PHE A 217 -7.40 -10.02 1.01
N SER A 218 -7.06 -11.14 0.36
CA SER A 218 -6.21 -11.15 -0.85
C SER A 218 -4.90 -10.36 -0.67
N GLY A 219 -4.30 -10.55 0.51
CA GLY A 219 -3.05 -9.92 0.92
C GLY A 219 -1.84 -10.83 0.76
N SER A 220 -0.68 -10.28 1.12
CA SER A 220 0.63 -10.91 0.95
C SER A 220 1.38 -10.96 2.27
N ILE A 221 2.19 -12.01 2.45
CA ILE A 221 2.90 -12.26 3.72
C ILE A 221 4.39 -12.00 3.56
N TYR A 222 4.92 -11.14 4.42
CA TYR A 222 6.31 -10.72 4.45
C TYR A 222 6.97 -11.20 5.74
N GLY A 223 7.91 -12.14 5.61
CA GLY A 223 8.69 -12.71 6.70
C GLY A 223 10.13 -12.25 6.70
N PHE A 224 10.56 -11.55 7.75
CA PHE A 224 11.94 -11.16 7.99
C PHE A 224 12.63 -12.13 8.97
N ASN A 225 13.67 -12.80 8.50
CA ASN A 225 14.47 -13.77 9.26
C ASN A 225 13.63 -14.89 9.93
N VAL A 226 12.48 -15.22 9.33
CA VAL A 226 11.56 -16.26 9.80
C VAL A 226 11.40 -17.35 8.76
N GLU A 227 11.04 -18.54 9.25
CA GLU A 227 10.77 -19.69 8.40
C GLU A 227 9.27 -20.00 8.35
N ALA A 228 8.84 -20.60 7.24
CA ALA A 228 7.51 -21.19 7.10
C ALA A 228 7.66 -22.70 6.97
N SER A 229 6.86 -23.47 7.74
CA SER A 229 6.87 -24.92 7.65
C SER A 229 6.40 -25.40 6.27
N LYS A 230 6.79 -26.61 5.85
CA LYS A 230 6.36 -27.17 4.55
C LYS A 230 4.83 -27.22 4.40
N ALA A 231 4.11 -27.49 5.49
CA ALA A 231 2.66 -27.48 5.49
C ALA A 231 2.09 -26.08 5.20
N VAL A 232 2.66 -25.05 5.84
CA VAL A 232 2.25 -23.65 5.64
C VAL A 232 2.58 -23.17 4.22
N GLN A 233 3.75 -23.53 3.67
CA GLN A 233 4.11 -23.19 2.29
C GLN A 233 3.17 -23.84 1.26
N GLN A 234 2.79 -25.10 1.47
CA GLN A 234 1.82 -25.79 0.62
C GLN A 234 0.43 -25.16 0.73
N LEU A 235 0.03 -24.74 1.94
CA LEU A 235 -1.23 -24.05 2.17
C LEU A 235 -1.25 -22.70 1.44
N ALA A 236 -0.20 -21.90 1.58
CA ALA A 236 -0.07 -20.63 0.86
C ALA A 236 -0.14 -20.82 -0.66
N ALA A 237 0.59 -21.80 -1.20
CA ALA A 237 0.54 -22.13 -2.63
C ALA A 237 -0.85 -22.59 -3.11
N LYS A 238 -1.57 -23.35 -2.27
CA LYS A 238 -2.93 -23.82 -2.56
C LYS A 238 -3.93 -22.67 -2.59
N HIS A 239 -3.80 -21.71 -1.67
CA HIS A 239 -4.69 -20.56 -1.56
C HIS A 239 -4.25 -19.36 -2.42
N GLY A 240 -3.11 -19.48 -3.12
CA GLY A 240 -2.59 -18.43 -3.99
C GLY A 240 -2.07 -17.20 -3.24
N VAL A 241 -1.66 -17.37 -1.98
CA VAL A 241 -1.14 -16.29 -1.13
C VAL A 241 0.37 -16.11 -1.39
N PRO A 242 0.82 -14.90 -1.80
CA PRO A 242 2.25 -14.61 -1.96
C PRO A 242 2.99 -14.68 -0.62
N LEU A 243 4.11 -15.40 -0.62
CA LEU A 243 4.93 -15.63 0.56
C LEU A 243 6.36 -15.16 0.31
N HIS A 244 6.73 -14.05 0.93
CA HIS A 244 8.00 -13.36 0.76
C HIS A 244 8.87 -13.55 2.01
N LEU A 245 9.92 -14.37 1.91
CA LEU A 245 10.79 -14.72 3.05
C LEU A 245 12.23 -14.30 2.78
N HIS A 246 12.77 -13.37 3.58
CA HIS A 246 14.17 -12.93 3.44
C HIS A 246 14.84 -12.72 4.78
N ALA A 247 16.16 -12.90 4.79
CA ALA A 247 17.04 -12.52 5.89
C ALA A 247 17.55 -11.07 5.78
N VAL A 248 17.32 -10.39 4.64
CA VAL A 248 17.81 -9.03 4.37
C VAL A 248 16.63 -8.11 4.10
N ILE A 249 16.50 -7.05 4.90
CA ILE A 249 15.32 -6.18 4.90
C ILE A 249 15.12 -5.47 3.56
N TYR A 250 16.20 -5.00 2.91
CA TYR A 250 16.14 -4.32 1.62
C TYR A 250 15.48 -5.17 0.53
N LYS A 251 15.72 -6.48 0.53
CA LYS A 251 15.11 -7.39 -0.44
C LYS A 251 13.59 -7.51 -0.25
N LEU A 252 13.12 -7.49 1.00
CA LEU A 252 11.68 -7.46 1.29
C LEU A 252 11.05 -6.15 0.81
N ILE A 253 11.74 -5.03 1.01
CA ILE A 253 11.26 -3.73 0.52
C ILE A 253 11.22 -3.69 -1.01
N ASP A 254 12.23 -4.23 -1.68
CA ASP A 254 12.25 -4.32 -3.13
C ASP A 254 11.10 -5.21 -3.65
N GLU A 255 10.83 -6.34 -3.00
CA GLU A 255 9.68 -7.18 -3.32
C GLU A 255 8.35 -6.45 -3.10
N LEU A 256 8.23 -5.68 -2.03
CA LEU A 256 7.07 -4.86 -1.76
C LEU A 256 6.87 -3.78 -2.84
N LYS A 257 7.94 -3.08 -3.23
CA LYS A 257 7.90 -2.11 -4.34
C LYS A 257 7.48 -2.75 -5.66
N ASN A 258 8.00 -3.93 -5.95
CA ASN A 258 7.65 -4.68 -7.15
C ASN A 258 6.19 -5.11 -7.14
N GLU A 259 5.68 -5.58 -5.99
CA GLU A 259 4.28 -5.99 -5.85
C GLU A 259 3.32 -4.80 -5.96
N LEU A 260 3.65 -3.67 -5.32
CA LEU A 260 2.91 -2.43 -5.49
C LEU A 260 2.90 -1.99 -6.96
N SER A 261 4.05 -1.96 -7.62
CA SER A 261 4.18 -1.59 -9.03
C SER A 261 3.37 -2.53 -9.94
N ALA A 262 3.35 -3.83 -9.64
CA ALA A 262 2.59 -4.82 -10.40
C ALA A 262 1.08 -4.65 -10.27
N LYS A 263 0.59 -4.07 -9.14
CA LYS A 263 -0.82 -3.74 -8.96
C LYS A 263 -1.23 -2.43 -9.65
N LEU A 264 -0.28 -1.57 -10.02
CA LEU A 264 -0.59 -0.30 -10.69
C LEU A 264 -1.04 -0.53 -12.15
N PRO A 265 -2.01 0.27 -12.63
CA PRO A 265 -2.40 0.23 -14.03
C PRO A 265 -1.22 0.69 -14.91
N PRO A 266 -1.04 0.11 -16.10
CA PRO A 266 0.04 0.54 -16.98
C PRO A 266 -0.16 1.99 -17.41
N LEU A 267 0.92 2.76 -17.39
CA LEU A 267 0.92 4.13 -17.89
C LEU A 267 0.95 4.10 -19.42
N THR A 268 0.04 4.83 -20.05
CA THR A 268 0.05 4.99 -21.50
C THR A 268 1.03 6.10 -21.84
N SER A 269 2.10 5.77 -22.55
CA SER A 269 3.08 6.72 -23.06
C SER A 269 2.98 6.78 -24.58
N GLU A 270 3.18 7.97 -25.13
CA GLU A 270 3.14 8.19 -26.56
C GLU A 270 4.54 8.02 -27.14
N ASN A 271 4.70 7.03 -28.02
CA ASN A 271 5.90 6.87 -28.81
C ASN A 271 5.71 7.56 -30.16
N VAL A 272 6.42 8.65 -30.43
CA VAL A 272 6.34 9.39 -31.69
C VAL A 272 7.18 8.70 -32.75
N LEU A 273 6.53 8.21 -33.82
CA LEU A 273 7.21 7.55 -34.93
C LEU A 273 7.60 8.48 -36.06
N GLY A 274 6.92 9.62 -36.21
CA GLY A 274 7.25 10.56 -37.28
C GLY A 274 6.52 11.89 -37.21
N GLU A 275 7.11 12.88 -37.86
CA GLU A 275 6.60 14.24 -37.95
C GLU A 275 6.57 14.67 -39.42
N ALA A 276 5.47 15.26 -39.86
CA ALA A 276 5.32 15.81 -41.19
C ALA A 276 4.74 17.22 -41.13
N THR A 277 5.18 18.10 -42.03
CA THR A 277 4.68 19.48 -42.10
C THR A 277 3.74 19.62 -43.27
N VAL A 278 2.59 20.26 -43.02
CA VAL A 278 1.60 20.59 -44.05
C VAL A 278 2.15 21.71 -44.92
N LEU A 279 2.26 21.46 -46.22
CA LEU A 279 2.74 22.43 -47.20
C LEU A 279 1.58 23.10 -47.95
N ALA A 280 0.56 22.33 -48.28
CA ALA A 280 -0.61 22.80 -49.04
C ALA A 280 -1.85 22.01 -48.65
N THR A 281 -3.03 22.58 -48.92
CA THR A 281 -4.32 21.94 -48.68
C THR A 281 -5.11 21.85 -49.97
N PHE A 282 -5.82 20.75 -50.15
CA PHE A 282 -6.57 20.42 -51.36
C PHE A 282 -7.96 19.93 -51.00
N ASP A 283 -8.97 20.31 -51.78
CA ASP A 283 -10.31 19.75 -51.66
C ASP A 283 -10.55 18.74 -52.77
N ILE A 284 -10.60 17.45 -52.41
CA ILE A 284 -10.86 16.39 -53.38
C ILE A 284 -12.34 15.99 -53.27
N THR A 285 -13.03 15.95 -54.39
CA THR A 285 -14.40 15.44 -54.44
C THR A 285 -14.36 13.92 -54.57
N VAL A 286 -14.65 13.21 -53.48
CA VAL A 286 -14.77 11.75 -53.48
C VAL A 286 -16.25 11.40 -53.43
N GLY A 287 -16.79 10.96 -54.57
CA GLY A 287 -18.23 10.73 -54.74
C GLY A 287 -19.02 12.05 -54.75
N LYS A 288 -19.87 12.27 -53.73
CA LYS A 288 -20.70 13.49 -53.56
C LYS A 288 -20.22 14.41 -52.42
N LYS A 289 -19.14 14.06 -51.72
CA LYS A 289 -18.60 14.83 -50.58
C LYS A 289 -17.25 15.45 -50.96
N LYS A 290 -17.03 16.71 -50.56
CA LYS A 290 -15.72 17.34 -50.60
C LYS A 290 -14.95 16.94 -49.34
N VAL A 291 -13.76 16.36 -49.52
CA VAL A 291 -12.89 15.93 -48.43
C VAL A 291 -11.63 16.79 -48.46
N PRO A 292 -11.28 17.48 -47.37
CA PRO A 292 -10.02 18.21 -47.28
C PRO A 292 -8.85 17.23 -47.16
N VAL A 293 -7.81 17.47 -47.95
CA VAL A 293 -6.59 16.66 -48.02
C VAL A 293 -5.40 17.58 -47.79
N ALA A 294 -4.59 17.27 -46.79
CA ALA A 294 -3.34 17.97 -46.50
C ALA A 294 -2.18 17.35 -47.28
N GLY A 295 -1.56 18.12 -48.17
CA GLY A 295 -0.29 17.77 -48.80
C GLY A 295 0.85 18.08 -47.84
N CYS A 296 1.50 17.04 -47.35
CA CYS A 296 2.52 17.14 -46.31
C CYS A 296 3.85 16.53 -46.76
N ARG A 297 4.94 16.96 -46.14
CA ARG A 297 6.26 16.36 -46.32
C ARG A 297 6.79 15.84 -44.99
N VAL A 298 7.19 14.58 -44.96
CA VAL A 298 7.73 13.94 -43.75
C VAL A 298 9.12 14.50 -43.45
N GLN A 299 9.27 15.12 -42.28
CA GLN A 299 10.53 15.71 -41.83
C GLN A 299 11.36 14.73 -40.99
N LYS A 300 10.71 13.96 -40.12
CA LYS A 300 11.37 12.99 -39.23
C LYS A 300 10.60 11.69 -39.19
N GLY A 301 11.34 10.58 -39.05
CA GLY A 301 10.77 9.25 -38.87
C GLY A 301 9.89 8.78 -40.05
N GLN A 302 8.74 8.21 -39.74
CA GLN A 302 7.79 7.72 -40.73
C GLN A 302 6.35 7.89 -40.28
N LEU A 303 5.45 8.05 -41.24
CA LEU A 303 4.01 8.02 -41.00
C LEU A 303 3.48 6.63 -41.33
N ASP A 304 2.86 5.94 -40.36
CA ASP A 304 2.13 4.70 -40.60
C ASP A 304 0.63 4.96 -40.42
N ARG A 305 -0.15 4.70 -41.48
CA ARG A 305 -1.60 4.93 -41.51
C ARG A 305 -2.36 4.22 -40.37
N ARG A 306 -1.84 3.10 -39.87
CA ARG A 306 -2.51 2.28 -38.84
C ARG A 306 -2.44 2.90 -37.44
N LEU A 307 -1.60 3.91 -37.25
CA LEU A 307 -1.33 4.53 -35.96
C LEU A 307 -2.17 5.79 -35.76
N LYS A 308 -2.03 6.43 -34.59
CA LYS A 308 -2.74 7.67 -34.27
C LYS A 308 -1.96 8.87 -34.79
N PHE A 309 -2.70 9.94 -35.06
CA PHE A 309 -2.17 11.18 -35.57
C PHE A 309 -2.67 12.36 -34.74
N ARG A 310 -1.78 13.31 -34.49
CA ARG A 310 -2.07 14.58 -33.83
C ARG A 310 -1.71 15.72 -34.77
N LEU A 311 -2.63 16.66 -34.97
CA LEU A 311 -2.37 17.92 -35.65
C LEU A 311 -1.99 18.98 -34.62
N VAL A 312 -0.81 19.56 -34.75
CA VAL A 312 -0.27 20.60 -33.86
C VAL A 312 -0.14 21.91 -34.62
N ARG A 313 -0.70 22.98 -34.05
CA ARG A 313 -0.63 24.35 -34.59
C ARG A 313 -0.13 25.28 -33.49
N GLU A 314 0.96 26.00 -33.73
CA GLU A 314 1.52 26.94 -32.75
C GLU A 314 1.75 26.33 -31.36
N GLN A 315 2.08 25.03 -31.30
CA GLN A 315 2.28 24.19 -30.09
C GLN A 315 1.00 23.58 -29.46
N ASP A 316 -0.19 23.96 -29.92
CA ASP A 316 -1.44 23.39 -29.42
C ASP A 316 -1.91 22.19 -30.26
N ALA A 317 -2.41 21.14 -29.59
CA ALA A 317 -3.04 20.00 -30.24
C ALA A 317 -4.46 20.36 -30.71
N VAL A 318 -4.62 20.57 -32.02
CA VAL A 318 -5.88 20.98 -32.65
C VAL A 318 -6.79 19.78 -32.92
N TRP A 319 -6.21 18.62 -33.21
CA TRP A 319 -6.94 17.40 -33.51
C TRP A 319 -6.13 16.16 -33.17
N GLU A 320 -6.81 15.12 -32.71
CA GLU A 320 -6.26 13.79 -32.51
C GLU A 320 -7.21 12.73 -33.05
N GLY A 321 -6.66 11.72 -33.73
CA GLY A 321 -7.44 10.58 -34.22
C GLY A 321 -6.73 9.77 -35.28
N SER A 322 -7.51 8.98 -36.02
CA SER A 322 -7.02 8.12 -37.11
C SER A 322 -7.24 8.78 -38.48
N LEU A 323 -6.38 8.44 -39.44
CA LEU A 323 -6.50 8.92 -40.82
C LEU A 323 -7.53 8.12 -41.63
N ALA A 324 -8.32 8.82 -42.42
CA ALA A 324 -9.21 8.22 -43.41
C ALA A 324 -8.46 7.75 -44.66
N THR A 325 -7.48 8.53 -45.14
CA THR A 325 -6.60 8.12 -46.24
C THR A 325 -5.17 8.64 -46.09
N LEU A 326 -4.21 7.84 -46.56
CA LEU A 326 -2.81 8.19 -46.70
C LEU A 326 -2.39 7.80 -48.11
N LYS A 327 -2.04 8.79 -48.94
CA LYS A 327 -1.69 8.60 -50.34
C LYS A 327 -0.31 9.18 -50.65
N HIS A 328 0.47 8.47 -51.46
CA HIS A 328 1.64 9.02 -52.12
C HIS A 328 1.32 9.13 -53.61
N HIS A 329 1.34 10.36 -54.14
CA HIS A 329 0.86 10.67 -55.49
C HIS A 329 -0.60 10.25 -55.70
N LYS A 330 -0.85 9.12 -56.38
CA LYS A 330 -2.20 8.59 -56.66
C LYS A 330 -2.48 7.25 -55.98
N GLU A 331 -1.49 6.67 -55.30
CA GLU A 331 -1.57 5.33 -54.71
C GLU A 331 -1.80 5.43 -53.20
N ASP A 332 -2.68 4.58 -52.68
CA ASP A 332 -2.85 4.40 -51.24
C ASP A 332 -1.65 3.65 -50.66
N VAL A 333 -0.99 4.27 -49.68
CA VAL A 333 0.21 3.72 -49.05
C VAL A 333 0.00 3.53 -47.57
N LEU A 334 0.64 2.50 -47.01
CA LEU A 334 0.59 2.23 -45.57
C LEU A 334 1.61 3.06 -44.80
N THR A 335 2.81 3.22 -45.36
CA THR A 335 3.92 3.92 -44.71
C THR A 335 4.56 4.94 -45.65
N VAL A 336 4.94 6.10 -45.09
CA VAL A 336 5.65 7.15 -45.80
C VAL A 336 6.89 7.54 -44.99
N LYS A 337 8.06 7.51 -45.63
CA LYS A 337 9.36 7.75 -44.99
C LYS A 337 9.79 9.22 -45.12
N VAL A 338 10.81 9.61 -44.33
CA VAL A 338 11.44 10.94 -44.39
C VAL A 338 11.74 11.38 -45.83
N GLY A 339 11.43 12.64 -46.13
CA GLY A 339 11.71 13.29 -47.41
C GLY A 339 10.64 13.05 -48.48
N MET A 340 9.74 12.09 -48.28
CA MET A 340 8.64 11.84 -49.21
C MET A 340 7.46 12.78 -48.94
N GLU A 341 6.72 13.11 -50.00
CA GLU A 341 5.48 13.89 -49.93
C GLU A 341 4.28 12.96 -49.83
N CYS A 342 3.27 13.31 -49.06
CA CYS A 342 2.06 12.51 -48.91
C CYS A 342 0.81 13.38 -48.80
N GLY A 343 -0.29 12.90 -49.34
CA GLY A 343 -1.63 13.41 -49.11
C GLY A 343 -2.29 12.69 -47.95
N LEU A 344 -2.73 13.45 -46.95
CA LEU A 344 -3.37 12.96 -45.73
C LEU A 344 -4.81 13.44 -45.66
N SER A 345 -5.76 12.56 -45.32
CA SER A 345 -7.11 12.96 -44.94
C SER A 345 -7.55 12.29 -43.65
N THR A 346 -8.37 12.98 -42.86
CA THR A 346 -8.82 12.54 -41.52
C THR A 346 -10.25 12.02 -41.57
N GLU A 347 -10.63 11.14 -40.63
CA GLU A 347 -12.01 10.64 -40.52
C GLU A 347 -13.00 11.71 -40.03
N GLY A 348 -12.50 12.81 -39.44
CA GLY A 348 -13.27 14.00 -39.05
C GLY A 348 -13.07 15.19 -39.98
N ASN A 349 -13.94 16.20 -39.86
CA ASN A 349 -13.85 17.44 -40.62
C ASN A 349 -12.86 18.39 -39.93
N VAL A 350 -11.58 18.30 -40.28
CA VAL A 350 -10.48 19.09 -39.71
C VAL A 350 -9.99 20.11 -40.74
N GLU A 351 -9.82 21.36 -40.32
CA GLU A 351 -9.27 22.41 -41.17
C GLU A 351 -7.74 22.43 -41.04
N PHE A 352 -7.06 21.97 -42.10
CA PHE A 352 -5.61 22.05 -42.22
C PHE A 352 -5.17 23.44 -42.67
N ARG A 353 -4.01 23.90 -42.19
CA ARG A 353 -3.35 25.13 -42.65
C ARG A 353 -1.90 24.83 -43.04
N PRO A 354 -1.37 25.47 -44.10
CA PRO A 354 0.06 25.42 -44.39
C PRO A 354 0.87 25.86 -43.16
N GLY A 355 1.87 25.07 -42.78
CA GLY A 355 2.68 25.28 -41.57
C GLY A 355 2.26 24.44 -40.37
N ASP A 356 1.08 23.79 -40.39
CA ASP A 356 0.70 22.84 -39.34
C ASP A 356 1.66 21.63 -39.32
N ILE A 357 1.84 21.04 -38.14
CA ILE A 357 2.66 19.84 -37.94
C ILE A 357 1.75 18.66 -37.64
N VAL A 358 1.88 17.59 -38.42
CA VAL A 358 1.21 16.32 -38.20
C VAL A 358 2.21 15.36 -37.53
N VAL A 359 1.88 14.91 -36.34
CA VAL A 359 2.66 13.96 -35.54
C VAL A 359 1.99 12.60 -35.62
N CYS A 360 2.73 11.57 -36.02
CA CYS A 360 2.31 10.18 -36.00
C CYS A 360 2.88 9.51 -34.74
N PHE A 361 2.02 8.93 -33.92
CA PHE A 361 2.40 8.31 -32.66
C PHE A 361 1.60 7.04 -32.39
N GLU A 362 2.15 6.19 -31.54
CA GLU A 362 1.47 5.02 -31.01
C GLU A 362 1.43 5.07 -29.47
N ASP A 363 0.34 4.54 -28.92
CA ASP A 363 0.18 4.40 -27.47
C ASP A 363 0.92 3.14 -27.01
N VAL A 364 2.06 3.32 -26.36
CA VAL A 364 2.82 2.24 -25.74
C VAL A 364 2.42 2.15 -24.27
N LYS A 365 1.86 1.01 -23.88
CA LYS A 365 1.61 0.71 -22.47
C LYS A 365 2.93 0.34 -21.80
N MET A 366 3.38 1.17 -20.86
CA MET A 366 4.55 0.90 -20.05
C MET A 366 4.13 0.51 -18.63
N PRO A 367 4.85 -0.42 -17.97
CA PRO A 367 4.60 -0.73 -16.57
C PRO A 367 4.88 0.53 -15.73
N GLN A 368 3.95 0.83 -14.84
CA GLN A 368 4.11 1.92 -13.88
C GLN A 368 4.95 1.43 -12.70
N VAL A 369 5.83 2.30 -12.20
CA VAL A 369 6.59 2.06 -10.97
C VAL A 369 5.98 2.94 -9.87
N THR A 370 5.99 2.45 -8.64
CA THR A 370 5.55 3.29 -7.51
C THR A 370 6.41 4.56 -7.42
N SER A 371 5.79 5.68 -7.01
CA SER A 371 6.56 6.89 -6.70
C SER A 371 7.27 6.80 -5.35
N TRP A 372 6.95 5.80 -4.54
CA TRP A 372 7.48 5.65 -3.20
C TRP A 372 8.98 5.34 -3.21
N ASP A 373 9.72 6.20 -2.53
CA ASP A 373 11.13 5.98 -2.22
C ASP A 373 11.36 6.05 -0.70
N PRO A 374 11.76 4.93 -0.06
CA PRO A 374 11.82 4.86 1.40
C PRO A 374 13.03 5.59 1.99
N GLY A 375 13.89 6.20 1.17
CA GLY A 375 14.81 7.28 1.57
C GLY A 375 15.94 6.87 2.54
N PHE A 376 16.25 5.58 2.64
CA PHE A 376 17.34 5.06 3.48
C PHE A 376 18.53 4.51 2.67
#